data_AF-A0A651FBW0-F1
#
_entry.id   AF-A0A651FBW0-F1
#
_cell.length_a   1.000
_cell.length_b   1.000
_cell.length_c   1.000
_cell.angle_alpha   90.00
_cell.angle_beta   90.00
_cell.angle_gamma   90.00
#
_symmetry.space_group_name_H-M   'P 1'
#
loop_
_entity.id
_entity.type
_entity.pdbx_description
1 polymer ?
#
loop_
_entity_poly.entity_id
_entity_poly.type
_entity_poly.pdbx_seq_one_letter_code
_entity_poly.pdbx_strand_id
1 'polypeptide(L)' 'WDEFKTYDWQKIYDNMLKPAFIFDGRGILDRNELEEIGFVVYTIGRGS' A
#
# COMPACT_ATOMS: atom_id res chain seq x y z
N TRP A 1 -6.93 -13.14 -6.97
CA TRP A 1 -7.09 -11.67 -6.97
C TRP A 1 -5.72 -11.06 -7.26
N ASP A 2 -5.24 -11.25 -8.49
CA ASP A 2 -3.94 -10.75 -8.93
C ASP A 2 -4.04 -9.33 -9.51
N GLU A 3 -5.27 -8.83 -9.70
CA GLU A 3 -5.55 -7.49 -10.24
C GLU A 3 -5.04 -6.34 -9.34
N PHE A 4 -4.77 -6.61 -8.05
CA PHE A 4 -4.26 -5.59 -7.12
C PHE A 4 -2.73 -5.45 -7.13
N LYS A 5 -1.99 -6.36 -7.77
CA LYS A 5 -0.51 -6.32 -7.79
C LYS A 5 0.08 -5.45 -8.89
N THR A 6 -0.73 -5.01 -9.86
CA THR A 6 -0.26 -4.27 -11.04
C THR A 6 -0.75 -2.83 -11.09
N TYR A 7 -1.30 -2.29 -10.00
CA TYR A 7 -1.69 -0.89 -9.97
C TYR A 7 -0.45 0.02 -9.94
N ASP A 8 -0.54 1.14 -10.65
CA ASP A 8 0.46 2.20 -10.62
C ASP A 8 0.34 2.96 -9.29
N TRP A 9 1.02 2.45 -8.26
CA TRP A 9 1.00 2.98 -6.90
C TRP A 9 1.53 4.41 -6.83
N GLN A 10 2.45 4.79 -7.73
CA GLN A 10 2.96 6.16 -7.81
C GLN A 10 1.85 7.13 -8.23
N LYS A 11 1.11 6.79 -9.28
CA LYS A 11 -0.03 7.60 -9.72
C LYS A 11 -1.10 7.73 -8.63
N ILE A 12 -1.36 6.66 -7.88
CA ILE A 12 -2.30 6.69 -6.75
C ILE A 12 -1.79 7.63 -5.67
N TYR A 13 -0.52 7.53 -5.30
CA TYR A 13 0.11 8.40 -4.30
C TYR A 13 0.01 9.88 -4.66
N ASP A 14 0.30 10.22 -5.92
CA ASP A 14 0.27 11.60 -6.40
C ASP A 14 -1.13 12.23 -6.35
N ASN A 15 -2.17 11.40 -6.47
CA ASN A 15 -3.57 11.84 -6.40
C ASN A 15 -4.14 11.78 -4.98
N MET A 16 -3.37 11.37 -3.98
CA MET A 16 -3.82 11.29 -2.59
C MET A 16 -3.47 12.53 -1.77
N LEU A 17 -4.33 12.81 -0.78
CA LEU A 17 -4.06 13.80 0.25
C LEU A 17 -2.97 13.27 1.19
N LYS A 18 -2.02 14.14 1.54
CA LYS A 18 -0.86 13.78 2.35
C LYS A 18 -1.12 14.06 3.84
N PRO A 19 -0.69 13.15 4.75
CA PRO A 19 -0.01 11.88 4.48
C PRO A 19 -0.95 10.79 3.92
N ALA A 20 -0.44 9.98 2.99
CA ALA A 20 -1.21 8.92 2.33
C ALA A 20 -1.11 7.60 3.12
N PHE A 21 -2.26 7.00 3.45
CA PHE A 21 -2.35 5.78 4.26
C PHE A 21 -2.93 4.61 3.46
N ILE A 22 -2.34 3.42 3.61
CA ILE A 22 -2.83 2.17 3.04
C ILE A 22 -3.11 1.18 4.17
N PHE A 23 -4.29 0.57 4.16
CA PHE A 23 -4.67 -0.50 5.10
C PHE A 23 -4.77 -1.82 4.33
N ASP A 24 -3.77 -2.68 4.48
CA ASP A 24 -3.73 -4.00 3.87
C ASP A 24 -4.28 -5.06 4.84
N GLY A 25 -5.57 -5.38 4.72
CA GLY A 25 -6.21 -6.40 5.55
C GLY A 25 -5.90 -7.85 5.18
N ARG A 26 -5.18 -8.10 4.09
CA ARG A 26 -4.91 -9.46 3.58
C ARG A 26 -3.42 -9.79 3.48
N GLY A 27 -2.54 -8.80 3.62
CA GLY A 27 -1.09 -8.98 3.50
C GLY A 27 -0.65 -9.37 2.10
N ILE A 28 -1.38 -8.92 1.07
CA ILE A 28 -1.12 -9.27 -0.34
C ILE A 28 -0.28 -8.19 -1.03
N LEU A 29 -0.26 -6.96 -0.49
CA LEU A 29 0.47 -5.84 -1.06
C LEU A 29 1.95 -5.88 -0.65
N ASP A 30 2.83 -5.40 -1.52
CA ASP A 30 4.24 -5.24 -1.18
C ASP A 30 4.43 -3.97 -0.33
N ARG A 31 4.62 -4.19 0.97
CA ARG A 31 4.84 -3.09 1.92
C ARG A 31 6.08 -2.27 1.58
N ASN A 32 7.16 -2.91 1.11
CA ASN A 32 8.42 -2.21 0.87
C ASN A 32 8.26 -1.23 -0.30
N GLU A 33 7.63 -1.68 -1.39
CA GLU A 33 7.34 -0.84 -2.55
C GLU A 33 6.48 0.39 -2.15
N LEU A 34 5.43 0.16 -1.37
CA LEU A 34 4.53 1.22 -0.92
C LEU A 34 5.21 2.21 0.04
N GLU A 35 6.03 1.73 0.97
CA GLU A 35 6.79 2.59 1.88
C GLU A 35 7.88 3.40 1.17
N GLU A 36 8.53 2.84 0.13
CA GLU A 36 9.48 3.57 -0.72
C GLU A 36 8.82 4.74 -1.47
N ILE A 37 7.58 4.55 -1.94
CA ILE A 37 6.78 5.62 -2.56
C ILE A 37 6.39 6.70 -1.52
N GLY A 38 6.31 6.33 -0.24
CA GLY A 38 5.98 7.22 0.88
C GLY A 38 4.59 7.01 1.48
N PHE A 39 3.96 5.87 1.21
CA PHE A 39 2.74 5.46 1.91
C PHE A 39 3.05 5.03 3.35
N VAL A 40 2.11 5.30 4.25
CA VAL A 40 2.09 4.70 5.58
C VAL A 40 1.19 3.46 5.52
N VAL A 41 1.80 2.27 5.55
CA VAL A 41 1.10 1.00 5.36
C VAL A 41 0.80 0.33 6.70
N TYR A 42 -0.46 -0.03 6.93
CA TYR A 42 -0.92 -0.83 8.05
C TYR A 42 -1.42 -2.17 7.56
N THR A 43 -0.69 -3.26 7.88
CA THR A 43 -1.11 -4.61 7.53
C THR A 43 -1.80 -5.28 8.71
N ILE A 44 -3.05 -5.72 8.54
CA ILE A 44 -3.78 -6.48 9.56
C ILE A 44 -3.55 -7.97 9.30
N GLY A 45 -3.24 -8.75 10.35
CA GLY A 45 -3.08 -10.21 10.25
C GLY A 45 -1.64 -10.72 10.18
N ARG A 46 -0.62 -9.84 10.14
CA ARG A 46 0.72 -10.20 10.60
C ARG A 46 0.73 -10.10 12.13
N GLY A 47 0.44 -11.21 12.80
CA GLY A 47 0.78 -11.36 14.21
C GLY A 47 2.25 -11.04 14.40
N SER A 48 2.54 -10.25 15.43
CA SER A 48 3.89 -9.99 15.96
C SER A 48 4.71 -11.26 16.11
#